data_AF-A0A9Q3EWB4-F1
#
_entry.id   AF-A0A9Q3EWB4-F1
#
_cell.length_a   1.000
_cell.length_b   1.000
_cell.length_c   1.000
_cell.angle_alpha   90.00
_cell.angle_beta   90.00
_cell.angle_gamma   90.00
#
_symmetry.space_group_name_H-M   'P 1'
#
loop_
_entity.id
_entity.type
_entity.pdbx_description
1 polymer ?
#
loop_
_entity_poly.entity_id
_entity_poly.type
_entity_poly.pdbx_seq_one_letter_code
_entity_poly.pdbx_strand_id
1 'polypeptide(L)'
;MRDSFVGPFTIIKLIGKNAVEVKLTEEFSRKHPVFPVSLVKPCFQKEEDKFPSRKKNPTRNSGSGGLPWTCEENYQGQEDQT
;
A
#
# COMPACT_ATOMS: atom_id res chain seq x y z
N MET A 1 5.56 7.93 23.49
CA MET A 1 6.81 8.15 22.72
C MET A 1 6.63 7.51 21.35
N ARG A 2 6.70 8.31 20.27
CA ARG A 2 6.75 7.81 18.90
C ARG A 2 7.68 8.73 18.10
N ASP A 3 8.98 8.48 18.20
CA ASP A 3 9.96 8.99 17.23
C ASP A 3 9.80 8.21 15.92
N SER A 4 8.64 8.37 15.28
CA SER A 4 8.36 7.71 14.01
C SER A 4 9.13 8.47 12.94
N PHE A 5 10.13 7.82 12.35
CA PHE A 5 10.77 8.28 11.12
C PHE A 5 9.77 8.15 9.98
N VAL A 6 8.95 9.19 9.80
CA VAL A 6 7.92 9.23 8.75
C VAL A 6 8.39 10.18 7.68
N GLY A 7 8.89 9.64 6.58
CA GLY A 7 9.33 10.43 5.45
C GLY A 7 9.61 9.58 4.22
N PRO A 8 9.42 10.14 3.02
CA PRO A 8 10.04 9.57 1.84
C PRO A 8 11.56 9.78 1.94
N PHE A 9 12.29 8.70 2.16
CA PHE A 9 13.76 8.72 2.17
C PHE A 9 14.29 8.09 0.89
N THR A 10 15.25 8.75 0.26
CA THR A 10 15.94 8.21 -0.90
C THR A 10 17.02 7.24 -0.44
N ILE A 11 16.97 6.00 -0.93
CA ILE A 11 18.02 5.01 -0.70
C ILE A 11 19.23 5.39 -1.55
N ILE A 12 20.37 5.60 -0.91
CA ILE A 12 21.65 5.91 -1.58
C ILE A 12 22.31 4.60 -2.02
N LYS A 13 22.35 3.63 -1.10
CA LYS A 13 23.07 2.36 -1.30
C LYS A 13 22.45 1.24 -0.48
N LEU A 14 22.53 0.02 -1.01
CA LEU A 14 22.20 -1.19 -0.27
C LEU A 14 23.49 -1.80 0.30
N ILE A 15 23.54 -1.95 1.62
CA ILE A 15 24.68 -2.50 2.35
C ILE A 15 24.41 -3.98 2.59
N GLY A 16 25.04 -4.82 1.77
CA GLY A 16 24.89 -6.27 1.84
C GLY A 16 23.48 -6.71 1.47
N LYS A 17 22.78 -7.38 2.39
CA LYS A 17 21.38 -7.84 2.19
C LYS A 17 20.43 -7.31 3.27
N ASN A 18 20.98 -6.77 4.35
CA ASN A 18 20.25 -6.54 5.60
C ASN A 18 20.11 -5.06 5.93
N ALA A 19 20.88 -4.18 5.28
CA ALA A 19 20.88 -2.76 5.61
C ALA A 19 20.84 -1.88 4.35
N VAL A 20 20.27 -0.69 4.51
CA VAL A 20 20.22 0.35 3.48
C VAL A 20 20.76 1.64 4.05
N GLU A 21 21.51 2.35 3.24
CA GLU A 21 21.93 3.72 3.50
C GLU A 21 20.91 4.65 2.85
N VAL A 22 20.38 5.60 3.63
CA VAL A 22 19.38 6.56 3.17
C VAL A 22 19.90 7.98 3.31
N LYS A 23 19.46 8.85 2.40
CA LYS A 23 19.73 10.28 2.48
C LYS A 23 18.78 10.90 3.50
N LEU A 24 19.32 11.25 4.66
CA LEU A 24 18.59 11.98 5.69
C LEU A 24 18.58 13.48 5.40
N THR A 25 17.47 14.15 5.70
CA THR A 25 17.35 15.62 5.68
C THR A 25 18.02 16.23 6.92
N GLU A 26 18.23 17.54 6.92
CA GLU A 26 18.94 18.26 8.00
C GLU A 26 18.34 17.99 9.40
N GLU A 27 17.02 17.85 9.47
CA GLU A 27 16.27 17.50 10.69
C GLU A 27 16.69 16.15 11.31
N PHE A 28 17.17 15.22 10.48
CA PHE A 28 17.63 13.90 10.89
C PHE A 28 19.15 13.73 10.80
N SER A 29 19.90 14.81 10.54
CA SER A 29 21.37 14.75 10.36
C SER A 29 22.13 14.19 11.57
N ARG A 30 21.52 14.19 12.77
CA ARG A 30 22.10 13.62 13.99
C ARG A 30 21.85 12.12 14.16
N LYS A 31 21.02 11.52 13.29
CA LYS A 31 20.64 10.10 13.36
C LYS A 31 21.47 9.29 12.36
N HIS A 32 21.65 8.00 12.64
CA HIS A 32 22.46 7.13 11.80
C HIS A 32 21.81 6.98 10.40
N PRO A 33 22.54 7.19 9.29
CA PRO A 33 21.96 7.12 7.94
C PRO A 33 21.73 5.69 7.44
N VAL A 34 22.25 4.68 8.15
CA VAL A 34 22.05 3.26 7.80
C VAL A 34 20.97 2.64 8.67
N PHE A 35 19.99 2.00 8.02
CA PHE A 35 18.86 1.34 8.65
C PHE A 35 18.71 -0.11 8.19
N PRO A 36 18.18 -1.01 9.03
CA PRO A 36 17.86 -2.37 8.63
C PRO A 36 16.68 -2.43 7.66
N VAL A 37 16.72 -3.38 6.72
CA VAL A 37 15.68 -3.56 5.69
C VAL A 37 14.29 -3.87 6.24
N SER A 38 14.19 -4.42 7.45
CA SER A 38 12.93 -4.72 8.13
C SER A 38 12.13 -3.47 8.49
N LEU A 39 12.80 -2.32 8.62
CA LEU A 39 12.16 -1.03 8.92
C LEU A 39 11.80 -0.24 7.66
N VAL A 40 12.26 -0.71 6.49
CA VAL A 40 12.02 -0.03 5.23
C VAL A 40 10.67 -0.45 4.67
N LYS A 41 9.82 0.52 4.40
CA LYS A 41 8.56 0.30 3.67
C LYS A 41 8.66 0.90 2.28
N PRO A 42 8.24 0.18 1.22
CA PRO A 42 8.12 0.76 -0.11
C PRO A 42 7.18 1.97 -0.08
N CYS A 43 7.69 3.13 -0.49
CA CYS A 43 6.89 4.34 -0.60
C CYS A 43 6.33 4.42 -2.03
N PHE A 44 5.05 4.11 -2.21
CA PHE A 44 4.38 4.31 -3.48
C PHE A 44 3.94 5.78 -3.57
N GLN A 45 4.40 6.50 -4.58
CA GLN A 45 3.78 7.76 -4.98
C GLN A 45 2.28 7.52 -5.19
N LYS A 46 1.45 8.46 -4.71
CA LYS A 46 -0.02 8.39 -4.88
C LYS A 46 -0.34 8.09 -6.35
N GLU A 47 -1.29 7.19 -6.57
CA GLU A 47 -1.68 6.74 -7.92
C GLU A 47 -2.11 7.90 -8.84
N GLU A 48 -2.51 9.04 -8.25
CA GLU A 48 -2.82 10.29 -8.94
C GLU A 48 -1.64 10.84 -9.76
N ASP A 49 -0.39 10.59 -9.34
CA ASP A 49 0.82 11.05 -10.02
C ASP A 49 1.30 10.05 -11.09
N LYS A 50 1.09 8.75 -10.84
CA LYS A 50 1.50 7.66 -11.76
C LYS A 50 0.54 7.44 -12.92
N PHE A 51 -0.73 7.75 -12.73
CA PHE A 51 -1.75 7.62 -13.75
C PHE A 51 -2.63 8.88 -13.79
N PRO A 52 -2.09 10.02 -14.27
CA PRO A 52 -2.86 11.27 -14.40
C PRO A 52 -4.12 11.10 -15.28
N SER A 53 -4.13 10.07 -16.14
CA SER A 53 -5.27 9.72 -16.99
C SER A 53 -6.38 8.94 -16.28
N ARG A 54 -6.17 8.43 -15.07
CA ARG A 54 -7.22 7.77 -14.27
C ARG A 54 -8.08 8.85 -13.62
N LYS A 55 -8.77 9.64 -14.44
CA LYS A 55 -9.86 10.51 -14.00
C LYS A 55 -10.80 9.65 -13.19
N LYS A 56 -10.96 9.94 -11.89
CA LYS A 56 -12.10 9.41 -11.13
C LYS A 56 -13.33 9.89 -11.86
N ASN A 57 -13.96 9.01 -12.62
CA ASN A 57 -15.35 9.21 -13.00
C ASN A 57 -16.07 9.41 -11.67
N PRO A 58 -16.70 10.58 -11.42
CA PRO A 58 -17.42 10.77 -10.18
C PRO A 58 -18.43 9.63 -10.14
N THR A 59 -18.33 8.79 -9.11
CA THR A 59 -19.30 7.76 -8.84
C THR A 59 -20.66 8.44 -8.86
N ARG A 60 -21.42 8.25 -9.95
CA ARG A 60 -22.85 8.61 -10.02
C ARG A 60 -23.52 7.75 -8.98
N ASN A 61 -23.59 8.22 -7.74
CA ASN A 61 -24.57 7.72 -6.80
C ASN A 61 -25.59 8.82 -6.54
N SER A 62 -26.53 8.91 -7.48
CA SER A 62 -27.84 9.46 -7.23
C SER A 62 -28.84 8.49 -7.87
N GLY A 63 -29.40 7.62 -7.04
CA GLY A 63 -30.73 7.05 -7.27
C GLY A 63 -30.83 5.83 -8.18
N SER A 64 -31.21 4.71 -7.55
CA SER A 64 -32.19 3.72 -8.03
C SER A 64 -31.92 2.92 -9.30
N GLY A 65 -31.75 1.60 -9.13
CA GLY A 65 -32.40 0.63 -10.01
C GLY A 65 -31.52 -0.49 -10.59
N GLY A 66 -31.54 -1.66 -9.94
CA GLY A 66 -31.31 -2.99 -10.54
C GLY A 66 -29.84 -3.38 -10.78
N LEU A 67 -29.37 -4.60 -10.55
CA LEU A 67 -29.93 -5.86 -10.04
C LEU A 67 -28.70 -6.68 -9.53
N PRO A 68 -28.92 -7.69 -8.69
CA PRO A 68 -27.89 -8.34 -7.90
C PRO A 68 -27.20 -9.42 -8.73
N TRP A 69 -25.88 -9.31 -8.89
CA TRP A 69 -25.08 -10.50 -9.16
C TRP A 69 -24.36 -10.83 -7.86
N THR A 70 -25.07 -11.45 -6.92
CA THR A 70 -24.41 -12.32 -5.94
C THR A 70 -24.02 -13.57 -6.72
N CYS A 71 -22.72 -13.84 -6.80
CA CYS A 71 -22.25 -15.16 -7.18
C CYS A 71 -22.63 -16.11 -6.04
N GLU A 72 -23.85 -16.64 -6.08
CA GLU A 72 -24.25 -17.70 -5.15
C GLU A 72 -23.70 -19.04 -5.66
N GLU A 73 -22.71 -19.52 -4.93
CA GLU A 73 -22.29 -20.91 -4.84
C GLU A 73 -23.53 -21.81 -4.70
N ASN A 74 -23.97 -22.44 -5.79
CA ASN A 74 -24.82 -23.63 -5.70
C ASN A 74 -23.92 -24.85 -5.54
N TYR A 75 -23.61 -25.20 -4.29
CA TYR A 75 -23.10 -26.51 -3.92
C TYR A 75 -23.73 -26.93 -2.58
N GLN A 76 -24.93 -27.50 -2.65
CA GLN A 76 -25.52 -28.23 -1.52
C GLN A 76 -25.70 -29.67 -1.97
N GLY A 77 -24.84 -30.55 -1.45
CA GLY A 77 -24.89 -31.99 -1.68
C GLY A 77 -26.21 -32.58 -1.18
N GLN A 78 -26.78 -33.50 -1.95
CA GLN A 78 -27.89 -34.34 -1.50
C GLN A 78 -27.36 -35.35 -0.49
N GLU A 79 -27.79 -35.19 0.76
CA GLU A 79 -27.66 -36.19 1.80
C GLU A 79 -28.74 -37.27 1.59
N ASP A 80 -28.27 -38.47 1.25
CA ASP A 80 -29.02 -39.71 1.19
C ASP A 80 -29.35 -40.17 2.62
N GLN A 81 -30.64 -40.37 2.93
CA GLN A 81 -31.01 -41.24 4.05
C GLN A 81 -32.42 -41.83 3.89
N THR A 82 -32.38 -43.13 3.56
CA THR A 82 -33.27 -44.26 3.91
C THR A 82 -34.44 -43.98 4.86
#